data_AF-A0A4D4KDD7-F1
#
_entry.id   AF-A0A4D4KDD7-F1
#
_cell.length_a   1.000
_cell.length_b   1.000
_cell.length_c   1.000
_cell.angle_alpha   90.00
_cell.angle_beta   90.00
_cell.angle_gamma   90.00
#
_symmetry.space_group_name_H-M   'P 1'
#
loop_
_entity.id
_entity.type
_entity.pdbx_description
1 polymer ?
#
loop_
_entity_poly.entity_id
_entity_poly.type
_entity_poly.pdbx_seq_one_letter_code
_entity_poly.pdbx_strand_id
1 'polypeptide(L)'
;MRALEPEAAALPVGMGELAGWPDRVMELGFEEGETLLLFTDGVTEARDRNGEFYDPAKQLRGRRFADPQELLDALVADVERHTDGGTSDDMALLAVRRTPARGNGRGNGRDGGDAHRTGLTGDGDAPHRP
;
A
#
# COMPACT_ATOMS: atom_id res chain seq x y z
N MET A 1 -11.20 7.88 -6.82
CA MET A 1 -11.33 8.04 -5.37
C MET A 1 -12.77 7.78 -4.98
N ARG A 2 -12.98 7.00 -3.92
CA ARG A 2 -14.28 6.72 -3.32
C ARG A 2 -14.14 7.02 -1.82
N ALA A 3 -15.00 7.88 -1.28
CA ALA A 3 -15.08 8.08 0.16
C ALA A 3 -15.75 6.87 0.83
N LEU A 4 -15.28 6.52 2.02
CA LEU A 4 -15.77 5.41 2.81
C LEU A 4 -16.38 5.99 4.09
N GLU A 5 -17.71 5.96 4.18
CA GLU A 5 -18.42 6.44 5.36
C GLU A 5 -18.85 5.26 6.22
N PRO A 6 -18.63 5.30 7.54
CA PRO A 6 -19.16 4.28 8.44
C PRO A 6 -20.69 4.34 8.45
N GLU A 7 -21.35 3.20 8.62
CA GLU A 7 -22.82 3.13 8.74
C GLU A 7 -23.34 3.91 9.97
N ALA A 8 -22.53 3.93 11.04
CA ALA A 8 -22.77 4.73 12.24
C ALA A 8 -21.43 5.03 12.93
N ALA A 9 -21.28 6.25 13.47
CA ALA A 9 -20.13 6.59 14.29
C ALA A 9 -20.20 5.88 15.65
N ALA A 10 -19.07 5.31 16.09
CA ALA A 10 -18.93 4.78 17.45
C ALA A 10 -18.60 5.92 18.44
N LEU A 11 -18.78 5.64 19.74
CA LEU A 11 -18.32 6.55 20.78
C LEU A 11 -16.79 6.62 20.79
N PRO A 12 -16.20 7.73 21.30
CA PRO A 12 -14.77 7.81 21.55
C PRO A 12 -14.27 6.63 22.40
N VAL A 13 -13.02 6.22 22.16
CA VAL A 13 -12.37 5.13 22.87
C VAL A 13 -12.45 5.38 24.38
N GLY A 14 -12.85 4.36 25.14
CA GLY A 14 -13.03 4.44 26.60
C GLY A 14 -14.44 4.84 27.06
N MET A 15 -15.35 5.20 26.13
CA MET A 15 -16.75 5.52 26.45
C MET A 15 -17.74 4.40 26.11
N GLY A 16 -17.25 3.19 25.81
CA GLY A 16 -18.10 2.06 25.39
C GLY A 16 -19.20 1.69 26.38
N GLU A 17 -18.99 1.88 27.68
CA GLU A 17 -20.02 1.61 28.69
C GLU A 17 -21.22 2.59 28.65
N LEU A 18 -21.06 3.74 27.97
CA LEU A 18 -22.10 4.76 27.84
C LEU A 18 -23.09 4.46 26.71
N ALA A 19 -22.67 3.71 25.70
CA ALA A 19 -23.52 3.23 24.63
C ALA A 19 -23.66 1.71 24.73
N GLY A 20 -24.85 1.22 25.07
CA GLY A 20 -25.14 -0.22 25.13
C GLY A 20 -25.17 -0.93 23.75
N TRP A 21 -24.35 -0.49 22.80
CA TRP A 21 -24.29 -1.00 21.43
C TRP A 21 -22.95 -1.70 21.19
N PRO A 22 -22.94 -2.86 20.52
CA PRO A 22 -21.69 -3.56 20.21
C PRO A 22 -20.85 -2.77 19.19
N ASP A 23 -19.53 -2.92 19.27
CA ASP A 23 -18.61 -2.44 18.25
C ASP A 23 -19.02 -3.00 16.88
N ARG A 24 -19.10 -2.12 15.88
CA ARG A 24 -19.49 -2.48 14.51
C ARG A 24 -18.25 -2.53 13.62
N VAL A 25 -18.11 -3.63 12.89
CA VAL A 25 -17.07 -3.80 11.88
C VAL A 25 -17.69 -3.57 10.51
N MET A 26 -17.04 -2.73 9.70
CA MET A 26 -17.37 -2.56 8.28
C MET A 26 -16.28 -3.24 7.44
N GLU A 27 -16.69 -4.21 6.62
CA GLU A 27 -15.79 -4.90 5.68
C GLU A 27 -16.00 -4.36 4.27
N LEU A 28 -14.89 -4.11 3.57
CA LEU A 28 -14.89 -3.54 2.23
C LEU A 28 -13.88 -4.30 1.35
N GLY A 29 -14.21 -4.47 0.08
CA GLY A 29 -13.27 -4.99 -0.90
C GLY A 29 -12.05 -4.06 -1.03
N PHE A 30 -10.86 -4.66 -1.06
CA PHE A 30 -9.59 -3.96 -1.21
C PHE A 30 -8.74 -4.70 -2.24
N GLU A 31 -8.81 -4.23 -3.48
CA GLU A 31 -8.23 -4.89 -4.65
C GLU A 31 -6.74 -4.58 -4.83
N GLU A 32 -6.04 -5.42 -5.60
CA GLU A 32 -4.62 -5.19 -5.88
C GLU A 32 -4.42 -3.87 -6.63
N GLY A 33 -3.41 -3.11 -6.21
CA GLY A 33 -3.13 -1.78 -6.74
C GLY A 33 -3.97 -0.66 -6.12
N GLU A 34 -5.02 -0.96 -5.33
CA GLU A 34 -5.77 0.06 -4.61
C GLU A 34 -4.95 0.65 -3.45
N THR A 35 -5.20 1.94 -3.18
CA THR A 35 -4.65 2.64 -2.02
C THR A 35 -5.77 3.10 -1.11
N LEU A 36 -5.71 2.66 0.14
CA LEU A 36 -6.51 3.16 1.25
C LEU A 36 -5.77 4.33 1.89
N LEU A 37 -6.42 5.48 1.95
CA LEU A 37 -5.93 6.68 2.65
C LEU A 37 -6.79 6.88 3.89
N LEU A 38 -6.13 6.98 5.05
CA LEU A 38 -6.74 7.34 6.32
C LEU A 38 -6.10 8.65 6.81
N PHE A 39 -6.90 9.51 7.42
CA PHE A 39 -6.42 10.77 7.98
C PHE A 39 -7.25 11.19 9.18
N THR A 40 -6.69 12.04 10.04
CA THR A 40 -7.41 12.71 11.12
C THR A 40 -8.19 13.92 10.61
N ASP A 41 -9.19 14.35 11.37
CA ASP A 41 -10.01 15.54 11.12
C ASP A 41 -9.19 16.82 10.92
N GLY A 42 -7.99 16.93 11.49
CA GLY A 42 -7.05 18.02 11.22
C GLY A 42 -6.78 18.30 9.72
N VAL A 43 -6.93 17.30 8.82
CA VAL A 43 -6.93 17.53 7.36
C VAL A 43 -8.16 18.33 6.92
N THR A 44 -9.35 17.86 7.27
CA THR A 44 -10.62 18.44 6.84
C THR A 44 -10.96 19.73 7.57
N GLU A 45 -10.43 19.90 8.78
CA GLU A 45 -10.62 21.10 9.60
C GLU A 45 -9.63 22.21 9.26
N ALA A 46 -8.61 21.94 8.44
CA ALA A 46 -7.69 22.95 7.92
C ALA A 46 -8.46 24.03 7.14
N ARG A 47 -8.20 25.31 7.43
CA ARG A 47 -8.93 26.45 6.84
C ARG A 47 -8.01 27.39 6.08
N ASP A 48 -8.53 27.96 5.00
CA ASP A 48 -7.89 29.10 4.35
C ASP A 48 -8.10 30.39 5.14
N ARG A 49 -7.53 31.50 4.64
CA ARG A 49 -7.69 32.85 5.23
C ARG A 49 -9.14 33.36 5.29
N ASN A 50 -10.03 32.79 4.49
CA ASN A 50 -11.45 33.13 4.47
C ASN A 50 -12.27 32.23 5.43
N GLY A 51 -11.61 31.25 6.06
CA GLY A 51 -12.24 30.27 6.94
C GLY A 51 -12.86 29.07 6.21
N GLU A 52 -12.58 28.89 4.90
CA GLU A 52 -13.09 27.76 4.12
C GLU A 52 -12.30 26.48 4.43
N PHE A 53 -13.01 25.41 4.79
CA PHE A 53 -12.43 24.11 5.08
C PHE A 53 -11.82 23.44 3.85
N TYR A 54 -10.75 22.66 4.08
CA TYR A 54 -10.10 21.88 3.05
C TYR A 54 -10.91 20.61 2.72
N ASP A 55 -11.18 20.39 1.43
CA ASP A 55 -11.88 19.19 0.92
C ASP A 55 -10.89 18.24 0.22
N PRO A 56 -10.40 17.19 0.90
CA PRO A 56 -9.45 16.24 0.30
C PRO A 56 -10.05 15.47 -0.89
N ALA A 57 -11.35 15.19 -0.88
CA ALA A 57 -12.00 14.45 -1.95
C ALA A 57 -12.05 15.26 -3.25
N LYS A 58 -12.30 16.57 -3.14
CA LYS A 58 -12.23 17.51 -4.27
C LYS A 58 -10.81 17.62 -4.82
N GLN A 59 -9.80 17.75 -3.96
CA GLN A 59 -8.41 17.97 -4.39
C GLN A 59 -7.73 16.72 -4.98
N LEU A 60 -8.13 15.53 -4.53
CA LEU A 60 -7.58 14.26 -5.02
C LEU A 60 -8.33 13.71 -6.25
N ARG A 61 -9.50 14.28 -6.59
CA ARG A 61 -10.33 13.78 -7.68
C ARG A 61 -9.60 13.82 -9.02
N GLY A 62 -9.52 12.68 -9.68
CA GLY A 62 -8.92 12.54 -11.01
C GLY A 62 -7.38 12.45 -11.02
N ARG A 63 -6.72 12.60 -9.88
CA ARG A 63 -5.27 12.43 -9.75
C ARG A 63 -4.92 10.95 -9.66
N ARG A 64 -3.71 10.62 -10.13
CA ARG A 64 -3.12 9.28 -10.06
C ARG A 64 -1.75 9.42 -9.44
N PHE A 65 -1.40 8.49 -8.55
CA PHE A 65 -0.15 8.49 -7.80
C PHE A 65 0.56 7.16 -8.00
N ALA A 66 1.83 7.22 -8.36
CA ALA A 66 2.67 6.06 -8.64
C ALA A 66 2.90 5.20 -7.40
N ASP A 67 2.90 5.80 -6.21
CA ASP A 67 3.04 5.11 -4.92
C ASP A 67 2.30 5.87 -3.78
N PRO A 68 2.17 5.25 -2.58
CA PRO A 68 1.53 5.90 -1.43
C PRO A 68 2.23 7.15 -0.91
N GLN A 69 3.56 7.23 -1.01
CA GLN A 69 4.31 8.38 -0.51
C GLN A 69 3.99 9.61 -1.35
N GLU A 70 3.95 9.46 -2.68
CA GLU A 70 3.58 10.54 -3.60
C GLU A 70 2.18 11.11 -3.29
N LEU A 71 1.24 10.24 -2.91
CA LEU A 71 -0.10 10.66 -2.46
C LEU A 71 -0.03 11.48 -1.17
N LEU A 72 0.75 11.05 -0.19
CA LEU A 72 0.90 11.74 1.09
C LEU A 72 1.56 13.11 0.91
N ASP A 73 2.67 13.17 0.17
CA ASP A 73 3.41 14.41 -0.10
C ASP A 73 2.52 15.42 -0.83
N ALA A 74 1.76 14.95 -1.82
CA ALA A 74 0.79 15.76 -2.54
C ALA A 74 -0.29 16.34 -1.64
N LEU A 75 -0.81 15.55 -0.70
CA LEU A 75 -1.87 15.97 0.21
C LEU A 75 -1.34 16.98 1.24
N VAL A 76 -0.15 16.76 1.80
CA VAL A 76 0.51 17.71 2.71
C VAL A 76 0.73 19.05 2.01
N ALA A 77 1.31 19.04 0.81
CA ALA A 77 1.56 20.26 0.04
C ALA A 77 0.26 21.00 -0.35
N ASP A 78 -0.84 20.27 -0.54
CA ASP A 78 -2.14 20.86 -0.81
C ASP A 78 -2.74 21.54 0.41
N VAL A 79 -2.65 20.90 1.58
CA VAL A 79 -3.11 21.47 2.85
C VAL A 79 -2.28 22.70 3.21
N GLU A 80 -0.95 22.63 3.14
CA GLU A 80 -0.06 23.77 3.42
C GLU A 80 -0.36 24.96 2.51
N ARG A 81 -0.62 24.70 1.22
CA ARG A 81 -0.99 25.75 0.27
C ARG A 81 -2.39 26.32 0.54
N HIS A 82 -3.34 25.49 0.98
CA HIS A 82 -4.70 25.93 1.32
C HIS A 82 -4.71 26.82 2.56
N THR A 83 -3.87 26.52 3.55
CA THR A 83 -3.81 27.24 4.82
C THR A 83 -2.89 28.46 4.81
N ASP A 84 -2.27 28.80 3.68
CA ASP A 84 -1.19 29.79 3.59
C ASP A 84 -0.07 29.52 4.62
N GLY A 85 0.18 28.24 4.93
CA GLY A 85 1.18 27.78 5.92
C GLY A 85 0.73 27.78 7.38
N GLY A 86 -0.54 28.10 7.67
CA GLY A 86 -1.09 28.14 9.03
C GLY A 86 -2.07 27.01 9.30
N THR A 87 -1.60 25.83 9.73
CA THR A 87 -2.49 24.77 10.23
C THR A 87 -2.78 24.99 11.72
N SER A 88 -4.04 24.92 12.13
CA SER A 88 -4.46 25.15 13.52
C SER A 88 -4.57 23.87 14.37
N ASP A 89 -4.50 22.68 13.76
CA ASP A 89 -4.75 21.40 14.41
C ASP A 89 -3.75 20.30 13.99
N ASP A 90 -3.61 19.25 14.79
CA ASP A 90 -2.69 18.16 14.52
C ASP A 90 -3.18 17.27 13.37
N MET A 91 -2.33 17.03 12.39
CA MET A 91 -2.64 16.23 11.21
C MET A 91 -1.83 14.93 11.21
N ALA A 92 -2.50 13.80 11.08
CA ALA A 92 -1.88 12.51 10.83
C ALA A 92 -2.47 11.86 9.57
N LEU A 93 -1.61 11.25 8.75
CA LEU A 93 -1.99 10.60 7.51
C LEU A 93 -1.37 9.21 7.40
N LEU A 94 -2.11 8.26 6.84
CA LEU A 94 -1.65 6.91 6.56
C LEU A 94 -2.16 6.48 5.18
N ALA A 95 -1.24 6.08 4.30
CA ALA A 95 -1.58 5.52 3.00
C ALA A 95 -1.07 4.07 2.92
N VAL A 96 -1.99 3.13 2.68
CA VAL A 96 -1.72 1.70 2.53
C VAL A 96 -2.05 1.28 1.11
N ARG A 97 -1.11 0.64 0.40
CA ARG A 97 -1.37 0.07 -0.92
C ARG A 97 -1.31 -1.44 -0.88
N ARG A 98 -2.33 -2.08 -1.46
CA ARG A 98 -2.31 -3.52 -1.67
C ARG A 98 -1.39 -3.83 -2.84
N THR A 99 -0.28 -4.50 -2.56
CA THR A 99 0.63 -4.99 -3.60
C THR A 99 0.24 -6.42 -4.00
N PRO A 100 0.54 -6.84 -5.24
CA PRO A 100 0.35 -8.23 -5.64
C PRO A 100 1.09 -9.16 -4.68
N ALA A 101 0.48 -10.31 -4.37
CA ALA A 101 1.19 -11.33 -3.62
C ALA A 101 2.48 -11.69 -4.39
N ARG A 102 3.65 -11.51 -3.75
CA ARG A 102 4.90 -12.02 -4.33
C ARG A 102 4.72 -13.52 -4.48
N GLY A 103 4.60 -14.00 -5.72
CA GLY A 103 4.46 -15.43 -5.99
C GLY A 103 5.57 -16.16 -5.26
N ASN A 104 5.22 -17.13 -4.41
CA ASN A 104 6.20 -18.00 -3.78
C ASN A 104 6.96 -18.70 -4.91
N GLY A 105 8.17 -18.22 -5.20
CA GLY A 105 9.12 -18.89 -6.05
C GLY A 105 9.53 -20.21 -5.40
N ARG A 106 8.68 -21.23 -5.54
CA ARG A 106 9.13 -22.62 -5.45
C ARG A 106 10.07 -22.81 -6.62
N GLY A 107 11.37 -22.68 -6.35
CA GLY A 107 12.40 -23.16 -7.25
C GLY A 107 12.08 -24.62 -7.58
N ASN A 108 11.65 -24.85 -8.81
CA ASN A 108 11.50 -26.18 -9.37
C ASN A 108 12.90 -26.74 -9.63
N GLY A 109 13.61 -27.08 -8.55
CA GLY A 109 14.81 -27.88 -8.61
C GLY A 109 14.42 -29.34 -8.58
N ARG A 110 14.13 -29.92 -9.76
CA ARG A 110 14.27 -31.33 -10.14
C ARG A 110 13.57 -31.59 -11.48
N ASP A 111 14.39 -31.64 -12.52
CA ASP A 111 14.29 -32.46 -13.74
C ASP A 111 15.45 -31.96 -14.62
N GLY A 112 16.37 -32.74 -15.17
CA GLY A 112 16.65 -34.17 -15.14
C GLY A 112 18.11 -34.31 -15.59
N GLY A 113 18.63 -35.53 -15.58
CA GLY A 113 20.06 -35.80 -15.69
C GLY A 113 20.69 -35.41 -17.03
N ASP A 114 21.97 -35.02 -16.98
CA ASP A 114 22.87 -35.25 -18.09
C ASP A 114 24.11 -36.00 -17.59
N ALA A 115 24.33 -37.16 -18.18
CA ALA A 115 25.31 -38.15 -17.78
C ALA A 115 26.65 -37.82 -18.45
N HIS A 116 27.50 -37.05 -17.77
CA HIS A 116 28.89 -36.89 -18.21
C HIS A 116 29.79 -37.96 -17.60
N ARG A 117 29.84 -39.06 -18.34
CA ARG A 117 30.77 -40.19 -18.30
C ARG A 117 32.16 -39.82 -17.74
N THR A 118 32.52 -40.47 -16.64
CA THR A 118 33.87 -40.52 -16.08
C THR A 118 34.80 -41.29 -17.01
N GLY A 119 35.93 -40.67 -17.36
CA GLY A 119 37.04 -41.31 -18.03
C GLY A 119 37.88 -42.14 -17.06
N LEU A 120 38.30 -43.32 -17.51
CA LEU A 120 39.42 -44.08 -16.95
C LEU A 120 40.19 -44.71 -18.12
N THR A 121 41.45 -44.26 -18.26
CA THR A 121 42.67 -45.04 -18.58
C THR A 121 42.60 -46.09 -19.70
N GLY A 122 43.36 -46.02 -20.78
CA GLY A 122 44.83 -46.13 -20.79
C GLY A 122 45.21 -47.43 -21.50
N ASP A 123 46.35 -47.45 -22.20
CA ASP A 123 46.95 -48.53 -23.03
C ASP A 123 46.26 -48.75 -24.39
N GLY A 124 46.96 -48.75 -25.53
CA GLY A 124 48.37 -48.95 -25.80
C GLY A 124 48.48 -49.95 -26.96
N ASP A 125 49.37 -49.64 -27.90
CA ASP A 125 49.93 -50.56 -28.91
C ASP A 125 49.20 -50.72 -30.28
N ALA A 126 49.92 -50.32 -31.32
CA ALA A 126 49.71 -50.69 -32.72
C ALA A 126 50.81 -51.71 -33.09
N PRO A 127 50.65 -52.59 -34.10
CA PRO A 127 51.15 -52.17 -35.41
C PRO A 127 50.45 -52.77 -36.65
N HIS A 128 50.78 -52.11 -37.77
CA HIS A 128 50.70 -52.51 -39.18
C HIS A 128 50.82 -54.00 -39.52
N ARG A 129 50.25 -54.38 -40.67
CA ARG A 129 50.81 -55.39 -41.60
C ARG A 129 50.40 -55.07 -43.05
N PRO A 130 51.08 -55.60 -44.08
CA PRO A 130 52.25 -56.50 -44.06
C PRO A 130 53.61 -55.80 -44.08
#